data_AF-A0A961WN99-F1
#
_entry.id   AF-A0A961WN99-F1
#
_cell.length_a   1.000
_cell.length_b   1.000
_cell.length_c   1.000
_cell.angle_alpha   90.00
_cell.angle_beta   90.00
_cell.angle_gamma   90.00
#
_symmetry.space_group_name_H-M   'P 1'
#
loop_
_entity.id
_entity.type
_entity.pdbx_description
1 polymer ?
#
loop_
_entity_poly.entity_id
_entity_poly.type
_entity_poly.pdbx_seq_one_letter_code
_entity_poly.pdbx_strand_id
1 'polypeptide(L)'
;MTPTILPGGAESFVTEGGVTITRTRHATPYEGAIDAYIDGLDSRRGAVFSSNYEYPGRYTRWDTAIIDPPLVISARGRKVEIEALNSRGEAMLPVVTRVVDALDDVTVTAATPRMTSLQVSEPTRTFTEEERSRVPSVFTVLRAVVALFKSHEDANIGLYGAFGYDLCFQFDPVTFKLDRPESQRDLVLYLPDEILVVDHYSAEAWKDRYDFRGEGFDTAGLARDNSEDPFRRAETVPPRGDHEPGEYAKLVEKAKDSFRRGDLFEVVPGQMFFERVESKPSEISRRLKKINPSPYSFFINLGDQEFLIGASPEMFVRVNGRRVETCPISGTIKRGEDAIADSEQILKLLNSKKDESELTMCSDVDRNDKSRVCEPGSVRVIGRRQIEMYSRLIHTV
;
A
#
# COMPACT_ATOMS: atom_id res chain seq x y z
N MET A 1 16.12 9.57 -21.41
CA MET A 1 16.27 9.64 -22.88
C MET A 1 14.85 9.72 -23.39
N THR A 2 14.49 10.74 -24.17
CA THR A 2 13.11 10.95 -24.61
C THR A 2 12.53 9.67 -25.26
N PRO A 3 11.26 9.32 -25.00
CA PRO A 3 10.66 8.10 -25.54
C PRO A 3 10.69 8.12 -27.06
N THR A 4 10.98 6.98 -27.67
CA THR A 4 10.86 6.81 -29.12
C THR A 4 9.43 6.44 -29.45
N ILE A 5 8.77 7.24 -30.29
CA ILE A 5 7.42 6.94 -30.77
C ILE A 5 7.52 5.91 -31.91
N LEU A 6 6.89 4.76 -31.73
CA LEU A 6 6.82 3.68 -32.70
C LEU A 6 5.66 3.89 -33.69
N PRO A 7 5.70 3.24 -34.87
CA PRO A 7 4.55 3.18 -35.77
C PRO A 7 3.30 2.68 -35.02
N GLY A 8 2.20 3.43 -35.10
CA GLY A 8 0.96 3.13 -34.35
C GLY A 8 0.81 3.86 -33.01
N GLY A 9 1.75 4.73 -32.64
CA GLY A 9 1.63 5.63 -31.49
C GLY A 9 2.04 5.03 -30.15
N ALA A 10 2.58 3.81 -30.14
CA ALA A 10 3.21 3.24 -28.96
C ALA A 10 4.52 3.97 -28.63
N GLU A 11 4.87 4.03 -27.35
CA GLU A 11 6.11 4.66 -26.87
C GLU A 11 7.10 3.60 -26.42
N SER A 12 8.38 3.76 -26.78
CA SER A 12 9.45 2.88 -26.34
C SER A 12 10.52 3.64 -25.57
N PHE A 13 10.91 3.11 -24.41
CA PHE A 13 11.95 3.67 -23.55
C PHE A 13 12.68 2.55 -22.80
N VAL A 14 13.85 2.87 -22.25
CA VAL A 14 14.68 1.91 -21.52
C VAL A 14 14.75 2.32 -20.04
N THR A 15 14.54 1.36 -19.15
CA THR A 15 14.62 1.55 -17.69
C THR A 15 16.08 1.75 -17.25
N GLU A 16 16.28 2.25 -16.03
CA GLU A 16 17.61 2.32 -15.41
C GLU A 16 18.27 0.93 -15.29
N GLY A 17 17.46 -0.12 -15.14
CA GLY A 17 17.92 -1.52 -15.13
C GLY A 17 18.14 -2.15 -16.51
N GLY A 18 18.01 -1.40 -17.60
CA GLY A 18 18.28 -1.88 -18.96
C GLY A 18 17.14 -2.68 -19.61
N VAL A 19 15.93 -2.68 -19.03
CA VAL A 19 14.74 -3.28 -19.64
C VAL A 19 14.16 -2.31 -20.66
N THR A 20 13.98 -2.74 -21.90
CA THR A 20 13.21 -2.00 -22.89
C THR A 20 11.72 -2.18 -22.62
N ILE A 21 11.00 -1.09 -22.46
CA ILE A 21 9.55 -1.07 -22.28
C ILE A 21 8.91 -0.49 -23.53
N THR A 22 7.85 -1.16 -24.00
CA THR A 22 6.95 -0.62 -25.02
C THR A 22 5.58 -0.38 -24.38
N ARG A 23 5.18 0.88 -24.28
CA ARG A 23 3.89 1.30 -23.72
C ARG A 23 2.89 1.58 -24.85
N THR A 24 1.73 0.96 -24.79
CA THR A 24 0.59 1.28 -25.66
C THR A 24 -0.56 1.80 -24.82
N ARG A 25 -1.05 3.00 -25.14
CA ARG A 25 -2.19 3.63 -24.46
C ARG A 25 -3.48 3.37 -25.22
N HIS A 26 -4.49 2.86 -24.51
CA HIS A 26 -5.82 2.62 -25.04
C HIS A 26 -6.83 3.49 -24.31
N ALA A 27 -7.47 4.43 -25.00
CA ALA A 27 -8.59 5.17 -24.44
C ALA A 27 -9.71 4.20 -24.06
N THR A 28 -10.38 4.44 -22.93
CA THR A 28 -11.51 3.64 -22.49
C THR A 28 -12.66 4.56 -22.06
N PRO A 29 -13.93 4.13 -22.19
CA PRO A 29 -15.05 4.94 -21.71
C PRO A 29 -14.89 5.25 -20.22
N TYR A 30 -15.02 6.53 -19.86
CA TYR A 30 -14.91 6.99 -18.48
C TYR A 30 -15.99 6.38 -17.58
N GLU A 31 -17.24 6.35 -18.07
CA GLU A 31 -18.36 5.80 -17.31
C GLU A 31 -18.19 4.30 -17.08
N GLY A 32 -18.18 3.89 -15.80
CA GLY A 32 -18.00 2.49 -15.42
C GLY A 32 -16.60 1.92 -15.65
N ALA A 33 -15.60 2.75 -15.99
CA ALA A 33 -14.23 2.29 -16.29
C ALA A 33 -13.67 1.37 -15.21
N ILE A 34 -13.92 1.72 -13.94
CA ILE A 34 -13.41 1.00 -12.77
C ILE A 34 -14.24 -0.24 -12.40
N ASP A 35 -15.52 -0.29 -12.80
CA ASP A 35 -16.46 -1.33 -12.35
C ASP A 35 -16.03 -2.72 -12.81
N ALA A 36 -15.52 -2.83 -14.04
CA ALA A 36 -14.99 -4.09 -14.57
C ALA A 36 -13.77 -4.61 -13.79
N TYR A 37 -12.95 -3.71 -13.23
CA TYR A 37 -11.82 -4.09 -12.38
C TYR A 37 -12.32 -4.53 -11.00
N ILE A 38 -13.24 -3.77 -10.38
CA ILE A 38 -13.82 -4.14 -9.09
C ILE A 38 -14.52 -5.51 -9.18
N ASP A 39 -15.28 -5.78 -10.23
CA ASP A 39 -15.93 -7.08 -10.39
C ASP A 39 -14.92 -8.19 -10.69
N GLY A 40 -13.90 -7.88 -11.51
CA GLY A 40 -12.82 -8.83 -11.83
C GLY A 40 -12.04 -9.28 -10.59
N LEU A 41 -11.87 -8.41 -9.59
CA LEU A 41 -11.15 -8.75 -8.36
C LEU A 41 -11.85 -9.81 -7.51
N ASP A 42 -13.11 -10.17 -7.77
CA ASP A 42 -13.76 -11.30 -7.09
C ASP A 42 -13.15 -12.66 -7.46
N SER A 43 -12.46 -12.77 -8.60
CA SER A 43 -11.82 -14.02 -9.04
C SER A 43 -10.38 -13.86 -9.52
N ARG A 44 -9.91 -12.63 -9.77
CA ARG A 44 -8.58 -12.35 -10.35
C ARG A 44 -7.74 -11.49 -9.42
N ARG A 45 -6.46 -11.81 -9.33
CA ARG A 45 -5.48 -11.06 -8.52
C ARG A 45 -5.29 -9.65 -9.10
N GLY A 46 -5.15 -8.67 -8.22
CA GLY A 46 -5.00 -7.28 -8.62
C GLY A 46 -5.42 -6.31 -7.51
N ALA A 47 -5.52 -5.04 -7.87
CA ALA A 47 -5.80 -3.97 -6.93
C ALA A 47 -6.54 -2.82 -7.61
N VAL A 48 -7.46 -2.20 -6.88
CA VAL A 48 -8.10 -0.93 -7.19
C VAL A 48 -7.76 0.03 -6.07
N PHE A 49 -7.16 1.17 -6.42
CA PHE A 49 -6.92 2.31 -5.54
C PHE A 49 -7.75 3.48 -6.04
N SER A 50 -8.53 4.07 -5.15
CA SER A 50 -9.50 5.12 -5.48
C SER A 50 -9.38 6.28 -4.52
N SER A 51 -9.39 7.49 -5.06
CA SER A 51 -9.60 8.72 -4.29
C SER A 51 -10.91 9.36 -4.72
N ASN A 52 -11.92 9.32 -3.83
CA ASN A 52 -13.23 9.92 -4.09
C ASN A 52 -13.40 11.25 -3.35
N TYR A 53 -12.32 11.76 -2.77
CA TYR A 53 -12.32 12.94 -1.92
C TYR A 53 -11.29 13.91 -2.49
N GLU A 54 -11.69 15.18 -2.58
CA GLU A 54 -10.82 16.23 -3.09
C GLU A 54 -10.54 17.21 -1.96
N TYR A 55 -9.25 17.49 -1.76
CA TYR A 55 -8.81 18.56 -0.89
C TYR A 55 -7.71 19.32 -1.63
N PRO A 56 -7.90 20.63 -1.93
CA PRO A 56 -6.99 21.39 -2.77
C PRO A 56 -5.52 21.25 -2.35
N GLY A 57 -4.67 20.89 -3.31
CA GLY A 57 -3.22 20.70 -3.10
C GLY A 57 -2.82 19.45 -2.31
N ARG A 58 -3.78 18.61 -1.88
CA ARG A 58 -3.51 17.41 -1.08
C ARG A 58 -4.06 16.14 -1.71
N TYR A 59 -5.34 16.09 -2.04
CA TYR A 59 -5.98 14.91 -2.63
C TYR A 59 -6.62 15.28 -3.96
N THR A 60 -6.29 14.53 -5.01
CA THR A 60 -6.93 14.60 -6.32
C THR A 60 -7.80 13.36 -6.51
N ARG A 61 -8.87 13.48 -7.30
CA ARG A 61 -9.77 12.35 -7.59
C ARG A 61 -9.26 11.53 -8.75
N TRP A 62 -8.53 10.47 -8.45
CA TRP A 62 -7.97 9.54 -9.41
C TRP A 62 -8.33 8.12 -8.97
N ASP A 63 -8.70 7.28 -9.93
CA ASP A 63 -8.72 5.82 -9.74
C ASP A 63 -7.55 5.21 -10.51
N THR A 64 -6.89 4.23 -9.90
CA THR A 64 -5.87 3.40 -10.53
C THR A 64 -6.21 1.95 -10.28
N ALA A 65 -6.20 1.12 -11.32
CA ALA A 65 -6.48 -0.30 -11.17
C ALA A 65 -5.54 -1.16 -11.98
N ILE A 66 -5.21 -2.32 -11.41
CA ILE A 66 -4.45 -3.39 -12.03
C ILE A 66 -5.21 -4.69 -11.87
N ILE A 67 -5.11 -5.56 -12.85
CA ILE A 67 -5.66 -6.91 -12.82
C ILE A 67 -4.77 -7.83 -13.64
N ASP A 68 -4.71 -9.10 -13.25
CA ASP A 68 -3.88 -10.11 -13.89
C ASP A 68 -2.38 -9.74 -13.98
N PRO A 69 -1.76 -9.25 -12.89
CA PRO A 69 -0.36 -8.87 -12.92
C PRO A 69 0.54 -10.07 -13.25
N PRO A 70 1.62 -9.90 -14.04
CA PRO A 70 2.54 -10.98 -14.36
C PRO A 70 3.31 -11.54 -13.16
N LEU A 71 3.74 -10.68 -12.23
CA LEU A 71 4.53 -11.07 -11.08
C LEU A 71 3.87 -10.63 -9.76
N VAL A 72 4.03 -11.46 -8.73
CA VAL A 72 3.76 -11.10 -7.34
C VAL A 72 5.01 -11.32 -6.50
N ILE A 73 5.26 -10.42 -5.56
CA ILE A 73 6.27 -10.52 -4.53
C ILE A 73 5.53 -10.64 -3.20
N SER A 74 5.78 -11.71 -2.46
CA SER A 74 5.26 -11.91 -1.11
C SER A 74 6.41 -12.14 -0.13
N ALA A 75 6.19 -11.86 1.15
CA ALA A 75 7.18 -12.15 2.17
C ALA A 75 6.55 -12.57 3.50
N ARG A 76 7.30 -13.36 4.26
CA ARG A 76 7.02 -13.67 5.66
C ARG A 76 8.33 -13.72 6.43
N GLY A 77 8.48 -12.86 7.43
CA GLY A 77 9.77 -12.58 8.06
C GLY A 77 10.80 -12.19 7.00
N ARG A 78 11.90 -12.95 6.94
CA ARG A 78 12.99 -12.74 5.99
C ARG A 78 12.94 -13.63 4.74
N LYS A 79 11.92 -14.49 4.63
CA LYS A 79 11.67 -15.28 3.42
C LYS A 79 10.87 -14.43 2.43
N VAL A 80 11.35 -14.33 1.20
CA VAL A 80 10.67 -13.61 0.11
C VAL A 80 10.41 -14.60 -1.03
N GLU A 81 9.23 -14.52 -1.63
CA GLU A 81 8.86 -15.30 -2.82
C GLU A 81 8.48 -14.35 -3.95
N ILE A 82 9.05 -14.59 -5.13
CA ILE A 82 8.70 -13.89 -6.37
C ILE A 82 8.09 -14.92 -7.31
N GLU A 83 6.81 -14.80 -7.59
CA GLU A 83 6.05 -15.78 -8.37
C GLU A 83 5.58 -15.19 -9.71
N ALA A 84 5.66 -16.01 -10.75
CA ALA A 84 5.05 -15.74 -12.04
C ALA A 84 3.61 -16.25 -12.07
N LEU A 85 2.66 -15.35 -12.31
CA LEU A 85 1.23 -15.64 -12.33
C LEU A 85 0.72 -16.04 -13.72
N ASN A 86 1.47 -15.70 -14.77
CA ASN A 86 1.19 -16.06 -16.16
C ASN A 86 2.48 -16.22 -16.98
N SER A 87 2.33 -16.53 -18.26
CA SER A 87 3.45 -16.72 -19.20
C SER A 87 4.38 -15.50 -19.32
N ARG A 88 3.87 -14.29 -19.11
CA ARG A 88 4.66 -13.05 -19.14
C ARG A 88 5.52 -12.95 -17.89
N GLY A 89 4.97 -13.33 -16.74
CA GLY A 89 5.71 -13.47 -15.50
C GLY A 89 6.85 -14.48 -15.64
N GLU A 90 6.58 -15.64 -16.27
CA GLU A 90 7.61 -16.66 -16.50
C GLU A 90 8.76 -16.15 -17.37
N ALA A 91 8.45 -15.32 -18.38
CA ALA A 91 9.46 -14.68 -19.21
C ALA A 91 10.27 -13.61 -18.45
N MET A 92 9.63 -12.85 -17.55
CA MET A 92 10.29 -11.79 -16.77
C MET A 92 11.09 -12.31 -15.58
N LEU A 93 10.68 -13.45 -15.00
CA LEU A 93 11.26 -13.97 -13.76
C LEU A 93 12.78 -14.17 -13.84
N PRO A 94 13.39 -14.73 -14.91
CA PRO A 94 14.84 -14.93 -14.98
C PRO A 94 15.68 -13.66 -14.83
N VAL A 95 15.25 -12.52 -15.39
CA VAL A 95 15.98 -11.25 -15.23
C VAL A 95 15.84 -10.72 -13.80
N VAL A 96 14.67 -10.91 -13.18
CA VAL A 96 14.44 -10.55 -11.78
C VAL A 96 15.30 -11.41 -10.87
N THR A 97 15.33 -12.73 -11.06
CA THR A 97 16.17 -13.67 -10.32
C THR A 97 17.64 -13.27 -10.39
N ARG A 98 18.15 -12.93 -11.58
CA ARG A 98 19.54 -12.51 -11.77
C ARG A 98 19.90 -11.27 -10.96
N VAL A 99 18.99 -10.29 -10.91
CA VAL A 99 19.22 -9.04 -10.17
C VAL A 99 19.20 -9.27 -8.66
N VAL A 100 18.31 -10.14 -8.16
CA VAL A 100 18.23 -10.41 -6.71
C VAL A 100 19.31 -11.38 -6.23
N ASP A 101 19.78 -12.29 -7.08
CA ASP A 101 20.90 -13.20 -6.81
C ASP A 101 22.25 -12.47 -6.72
N ALA A 102 22.36 -11.30 -7.36
CA ALA A 102 23.54 -10.45 -7.28
C ALA A 102 23.64 -9.61 -5.98
N LEU A 103 22.68 -9.73 -5.06
CA LEU A 103 22.65 -8.97 -3.81
C LEU A 103 23.42 -9.71 -2.70
N ASP A 104 24.40 -9.05 -2.08
CA ASP A 104 25.26 -9.64 -1.04
C ASP A 104 24.48 -10.22 0.16
N ASP A 105 23.36 -9.60 0.53
CA ASP A 105 22.57 -9.97 1.70
C ASP A 105 21.36 -10.87 1.39
N VAL A 106 21.30 -11.44 0.18
CA VAL A 106 20.18 -12.27 -0.28
C VAL A 106 20.71 -13.59 -0.82
N THR A 107 20.06 -14.70 -0.46
CA THR A 107 20.37 -16.02 -1.00
C THR A 107 19.16 -16.56 -1.75
N VAL A 108 19.33 -16.96 -3.00
CA VAL A 108 18.32 -17.73 -3.74
C VAL A 108 18.30 -19.15 -3.20
N THR A 109 17.18 -19.53 -2.58
CA THR A 109 17.01 -20.86 -1.97
C THR A 109 16.35 -21.85 -2.92
N ALA A 110 15.52 -21.37 -3.85
CA ALA A 110 14.94 -22.17 -4.92
C ALA A 110 14.64 -21.28 -6.12
N ALA A 111 14.81 -21.83 -7.34
CA ALA A 111 14.43 -21.18 -8.58
C ALA A 111 13.78 -22.20 -9.52
N THR A 112 12.60 -21.86 -10.00
CA THR A 112 11.82 -22.61 -10.99
C THR A 112 11.31 -21.65 -12.06
N PRO A 113 10.77 -22.12 -13.19
CA PRO A 113 10.18 -21.23 -14.20
C PRO A 113 9.07 -20.31 -13.65
N ARG A 114 8.40 -20.70 -12.55
CA ARG A 114 7.27 -19.96 -11.97
C ARG A 114 7.54 -19.29 -10.63
N MET A 115 8.69 -19.52 -10.01
CA MET A 115 8.94 -19.03 -8.67
C MET A 115 10.44 -18.91 -8.39
N THR A 116 10.83 -17.80 -7.76
CA THR A 116 12.12 -17.62 -7.09
C THR A 116 11.89 -17.43 -5.60
N SER A 117 12.41 -18.34 -4.77
CA SER A 117 12.41 -18.21 -3.31
C SER A 117 13.74 -17.66 -2.83
N LEU A 118 13.67 -16.69 -1.92
CA LEU A 118 14.81 -15.95 -1.41
C LEU A 118 14.82 -15.99 0.12
N GLN A 119 16.01 -15.98 0.69
CA GLN A 119 16.23 -15.74 2.10
C GLN A 119 17.08 -14.48 2.25
N VAL A 120 16.57 -13.49 2.96
CA VAL A 120 17.34 -12.29 3.34
C VAL A 120 18.13 -12.60 4.61
N SER A 121 19.42 -12.25 4.61
CA SER A 121 20.31 -12.42 5.75
C SER A 121 19.90 -11.55 6.94
N GLU A 122 20.25 -12.00 8.14
CA GLU A 122 20.23 -11.15 9.32
C GLU A 122 21.41 -10.15 9.29
N PRO A 123 21.26 -8.97 9.90
CA PRO A 123 22.36 -8.01 9.97
C PRO A 123 23.56 -8.63 10.73
N THR A 124 24.71 -8.71 10.06
CA THR A 124 25.97 -9.26 10.63
C THR A 124 26.74 -8.24 11.45
N ARG A 125 26.32 -6.98 11.41
CA ARG A 125 26.92 -5.86 12.15
C ARG A 125 25.85 -4.96 12.75
N THR A 126 26.24 -4.12 13.68
CA THR A 126 25.42 -3.01 14.15
C THR A 126 25.35 -1.92 13.07
N PHE A 127 24.17 -1.36 12.88
CA PHE A 127 23.91 -0.22 12.00
C PHE A 127 23.62 1.00 12.89
N THR A 128 24.20 2.14 12.55
CA THR A 128 23.79 3.41 13.19
C THR A 128 22.41 3.80 12.69
N GLU A 129 21.76 4.76 13.35
CA GLU A 129 20.40 5.13 12.96
C GLU A 129 20.35 5.77 11.56
N GLU A 130 21.41 6.45 11.14
CA GLU A 130 21.58 6.97 9.78
C GLU A 130 21.71 5.85 8.73
N GLU A 131 22.18 4.68 9.14
CA GLU A 131 22.31 3.50 8.29
C GLU A 131 21.13 2.54 8.40
N ARG A 132 20.09 2.85 9.21
CA ARG A 132 18.96 1.94 9.48
C ARG A 132 18.27 1.45 8.20
N SER A 133 18.12 2.33 7.21
CA SER A 133 17.54 1.99 5.90
C SER A 133 18.40 1.06 5.05
N ARG A 134 19.68 0.87 5.42
CA ARG A 134 20.63 -0.05 4.77
C ARG A 134 20.67 -1.42 5.44
N VAL A 135 19.96 -1.60 6.56
CA VAL A 135 19.82 -2.91 7.21
C VAL A 135 19.23 -3.90 6.20
N PRO A 136 19.86 -5.07 6.02
CA PRO A 136 19.29 -6.15 5.22
C PRO A 136 17.87 -6.46 5.67
N SER A 137 16.93 -6.37 4.74
CA SER A 137 15.51 -6.63 4.98
C SER A 137 14.84 -7.00 3.66
N VAL A 138 13.56 -7.34 3.69
CA VAL A 138 12.79 -7.56 2.46
C VAL A 138 12.85 -6.37 1.50
N PHE A 139 13.05 -5.14 2.02
CA PHE A 139 13.22 -3.94 1.21
C PHE A 139 14.53 -3.91 0.41
N THR A 140 15.52 -4.74 0.73
CA THR A 140 16.72 -4.93 -0.12
C THR A 140 16.32 -5.56 -1.45
N VAL A 141 15.44 -6.58 -1.42
CA VAL A 141 14.88 -7.20 -2.62
C VAL A 141 13.99 -6.22 -3.38
N LEU A 142 13.05 -5.57 -2.67
CA LEU A 142 12.11 -4.63 -3.31
C LEU A 142 12.84 -3.48 -4.02
N ARG A 143 13.89 -2.92 -3.42
CA ARG A 143 14.70 -1.86 -4.05
C ARG A 143 15.36 -2.34 -5.33
N ALA A 144 15.89 -3.56 -5.36
CA ALA A 144 16.52 -4.12 -6.53
C ALA A 144 15.51 -4.35 -7.67
N VAL A 145 14.33 -4.88 -7.36
CA VAL A 145 13.24 -5.06 -8.35
C VAL A 145 12.74 -3.71 -8.87
N VAL A 146 12.51 -2.73 -7.99
CA VAL A 146 12.09 -1.38 -8.40
C VAL A 146 13.16 -0.74 -9.29
N ALA A 147 14.44 -0.84 -8.93
CA ALA A 147 15.54 -0.30 -9.74
C ALA A 147 15.61 -0.93 -11.13
N LEU A 148 15.30 -2.23 -11.27
CA LEU A 148 15.26 -2.92 -12.55
C LEU A 148 14.24 -2.30 -13.52
N PHE A 149 13.07 -1.93 -13.02
CA PHE A 149 11.96 -1.40 -13.85
C PHE A 149 11.81 0.12 -13.82
N LYS A 150 12.62 0.83 -13.04
CA LYS A 150 12.53 2.28 -12.86
C LYS A 150 12.77 3.03 -14.17
N SER A 151 11.87 3.95 -14.50
CA SER A 151 12.00 4.86 -15.64
C SER A 151 11.59 6.28 -15.22
N HIS A 152 12.21 7.29 -15.83
CA HIS A 152 11.78 8.68 -15.70
C HIS A 152 10.66 9.05 -16.68
N GLU A 153 10.42 8.21 -17.69
CA GLU A 153 9.42 8.44 -18.74
C GLU A 153 8.01 7.98 -18.32
N ASP A 154 7.92 7.12 -17.30
CA ASP A 154 6.67 6.64 -16.74
C ASP A 154 6.79 6.34 -15.25
N ALA A 155 6.02 7.07 -14.43
CA ALA A 155 6.01 6.90 -12.97
C ALA A 155 5.01 5.83 -12.49
N ASN A 156 4.15 5.30 -13.37
CA ASN A 156 3.14 4.30 -13.01
C ASN A 156 3.72 2.88 -12.96
N ILE A 157 4.86 2.62 -13.59
CA ILE A 157 5.49 1.29 -13.55
C ILE A 157 6.14 1.09 -12.18
N GLY A 158 5.47 0.30 -11.33
CA GLY A 158 5.88 0.10 -9.95
C GLY A 158 5.18 -1.09 -9.29
N LEU A 159 5.32 -1.18 -7.98
CA LEU A 159 4.73 -2.24 -7.17
C LEU A 159 3.43 -1.78 -6.53
N TYR A 160 2.38 -2.59 -6.67
CA TYR A 160 1.03 -2.30 -6.21
C TYR A 160 0.55 -3.40 -5.25
N GLY A 161 0.13 -3.04 -4.04
CA GLY A 161 -0.35 -4.03 -3.09
C GLY A 161 -0.39 -3.51 -1.66
N ALA A 162 -0.01 -4.35 -0.71
CA ALA A 162 -0.08 -4.05 0.71
C ALA A 162 1.21 -4.44 1.47
N PHE A 163 1.52 -3.63 2.47
CA PHE A 163 2.52 -3.89 3.50
C PHE A 163 1.80 -4.20 4.81
N GLY A 164 2.12 -5.34 5.42
CA GLY A 164 1.66 -5.74 6.74
C GLY A 164 2.47 -5.06 7.85
N TYR A 165 1.84 -4.93 9.02
CA TYR A 165 2.44 -4.28 10.18
C TYR A 165 3.74 -4.96 10.65
N ASP A 166 3.79 -6.29 10.61
CA ASP A 166 4.89 -7.09 11.15
C ASP A 166 6.24 -6.86 10.44
N LEU A 167 6.27 -6.17 9.29
CA LEU A 167 7.50 -5.71 8.65
C LEU A 167 8.34 -4.82 9.56
N CYS A 168 7.71 -4.06 10.48
CA CYS A 168 8.45 -3.20 11.41
C CYS A 168 9.41 -4.00 12.31
N PHE A 169 9.10 -5.26 12.60
CA PHE A 169 9.92 -6.13 13.44
C PHE A 169 11.20 -6.62 12.77
N GLN A 170 11.41 -6.32 11.48
CA GLN A 170 12.73 -6.50 10.85
C GLN A 170 13.73 -5.42 11.25
N PHE A 171 13.25 -4.31 11.79
CA PHE A 171 14.06 -3.14 12.17
C PHE A 171 14.07 -2.90 13.68
N ASP A 172 12.99 -3.24 14.36
CA ASP A 172 12.84 -3.04 15.81
C ASP A 172 12.93 -4.36 16.58
N PRO A 173 13.80 -4.46 17.60
CA PRO A 173 13.94 -5.66 18.42
C PRO A 173 12.74 -5.77 19.37
N VAL A 174 11.67 -6.41 18.90
CA VAL A 174 10.45 -6.67 19.70
C VAL A 174 10.32 -8.16 19.95
N THR A 175 10.08 -8.54 21.20
CA THR A 175 9.73 -9.93 21.53
C THR A 175 8.29 -10.21 21.10
N PHE A 176 8.12 -11.16 20.17
CA PHE A 176 6.80 -11.63 19.77
C PHE A 176 6.06 -12.26 20.96
N LYS A 177 4.83 -11.79 21.19
CA LYS A 177 3.93 -12.32 22.22
C LYS A 177 2.62 -12.86 21.65
N LEU A 178 2.39 -12.64 20.36
CA LEU A 178 1.21 -13.06 19.64
C LEU A 178 1.65 -14.05 18.58
N ASP A 179 0.98 -15.20 18.53
CA ASP A 179 1.22 -16.18 17.49
C ASP A 179 0.69 -15.67 16.15
N ARG A 180 1.43 -15.95 15.07
CA ARG A 180 1.00 -15.66 13.69
C ARG A 180 0.65 -16.96 12.99
N PRO A 181 -0.48 -17.03 12.26
CA PRO A 181 -0.81 -18.20 11.47
C PRO A 181 0.27 -18.41 10.39
N GLU A 182 0.44 -19.66 9.95
CA GLU A 182 1.46 -19.96 8.94
C GLU A 182 1.21 -19.28 7.60
N SER A 183 -0.07 -19.00 7.30
CA SER A 183 -0.53 -18.31 6.11
C SER A 183 -0.34 -16.79 6.15
N GLN A 184 0.10 -16.19 7.27
CA GLN A 184 0.29 -14.75 7.33
C GLN A 184 1.40 -14.32 6.35
N ARG A 185 1.10 -13.29 5.57
CA ARG A 185 2.05 -12.61 4.68
C ARG A 185 2.29 -11.20 5.19
N ASP A 186 3.56 -10.83 5.33
CA ASP A 186 3.98 -9.51 5.80
C ASP A 186 3.98 -8.48 4.67
N LEU A 187 3.97 -8.91 3.41
CA LEU A 187 3.65 -8.08 2.25
C LEU A 187 3.15 -8.93 1.09
N VAL A 188 2.36 -8.31 0.22
CA VAL A 188 2.01 -8.83 -1.11
C VAL A 188 1.99 -7.65 -2.07
N LEU A 189 2.84 -7.68 -3.08
CA LEU A 189 3.03 -6.61 -4.04
C LEU A 189 3.05 -7.17 -5.46
N TYR A 190 2.26 -6.58 -6.34
CA TYR A 190 2.15 -6.94 -7.74
C TYR A 190 2.98 -6.01 -8.62
N LEU A 191 3.66 -6.58 -9.62
CA LEU A 191 4.21 -5.84 -10.74
C LEU A 191 3.25 -6.01 -11.93
N PRO A 192 2.50 -4.96 -12.33
CA PRO A 192 1.53 -5.04 -13.40
C PRO A 192 2.15 -4.81 -14.79
N ASP A 193 1.44 -5.24 -15.82
CA ASP A 193 1.71 -4.95 -17.22
C ASP A 193 0.51 -4.31 -17.96
N GLU A 194 -0.58 -4.07 -17.23
CA GLU A 194 -1.71 -3.24 -17.64
C GLU A 194 -2.13 -2.40 -16.42
N ILE A 195 -2.26 -1.09 -16.60
CA ILE A 195 -2.71 -0.16 -15.58
C ILE A 195 -3.85 0.67 -16.17
N LEU A 196 -5.03 0.60 -15.55
CA LEU A 196 -6.12 1.54 -15.78
C LEU A 196 -5.87 2.80 -14.96
N VAL A 197 -6.00 3.95 -15.60
CA VAL A 197 -6.05 5.25 -14.93
C VAL A 197 -7.38 5.92 -15.28
N VAL A 198 -8.06 6.45 -14.26
CA VAL A 198 -9.27 7.26 -14.40
C VAL A 198 -9.00 8.61 -13.76
N ASP A 199 -9.00 9.65 -14.57
CA ASP A 199 -8.92 11.03 -14.12
C ASP A 199 -10.33 11.61 -14.02
N HIS A 200 -10.83 11.77 -12.80
CA HIS A 200 -12.16 12.31 -12.57
C HIS A 200 -12.24 13.83 -12.77
N TYR A 201 -11.10 14.53 -12.83
CA TYR A 201 -11.09 15.97 -13.10
C TYR A 201 -11.29 16.25 -14.59
N SER A 202 -10.59 15.52 -15.46
CA SER A 202 -10.77 15.62 -16.91
C SER A 202 -11.92 14.75 -17.46
N ALA A 203 -12.47 13.86 -16.62
CA ALA A 203 -13.45 12.84 -17.02
C ALA A 203 -12.94 11.93 -18.15
N GLU A 204 -11.65 11.56 -18.06
CA GLU A 204 -10.97 10.68 -19.00
C GLU A 204 -10.54 9.38 -18.33
N ALA A 205 -10.50 8.30 -19.10
CA ALA A 205 -9.97 7.03 -18.66
C ALA A 205 -9.16 6.37 -19.78
N TRP A 206 -8.06 5.72 -19.40
CA TRP A 206 -7.21 5.00 -20.35
C TRP A 206 -6.51 3.83 -19.68
N LYS A 207 -6.12 2.85 -20.50
CA LYS A 207 -5.31 1.71 -20.09
C LYS A 207 -3.94 1.84 -20.72
N ASP A 208 -2.90 1.86 -19.90
CA ASP A 208 -1.53 1.73 -20.36
C ASP A 208 -1.12 0.25 -20.27
N ARG A 209 -0.73 -0.32 -21.41
CA ARG A 209 -0.23 -1.69 -21.52
C ARG A 209 1.26 -1.67 -21.80
N TYR A 210 1.99 -2.54 -21.12
CA TYR A 210 3.44 -2.61 -21.17
C TYR A 210 3.89 -3.95 -21.72
N ASP A 211 4.78 -3.93 -22.70
CA ASP A 211 5.61 -5.08 -23.08
C ASP A 211 7.04 -4.84 -22.62
N PHE A 212 7.63 -5.83 -21.97
CA PHE A 212 8.98 -5.81 -21.40
C PHE A 212 9.90 -6.69 -22.24
N ARG A 213 11.07 -6.15 -22.59
CA ARG A 213 12.09 -6.87 -23.36
C ARG A 213 13.47 -6.61 -22.77
N GLY A 214 14.27 -7.65 -22.65
CA GLY A 214 15.65 -7.56 -22.21
C GLY A 214 16.48 -8.74 -22.69
N GLU A 215 17.64 -8.95 -22.09
CA GLU A 215 18.52 -10.05 -22.47
C GLU A 215 17.87 -11.41 -22.14
N GLY A 216 17.48 -12.15 -23.18
CA GLY A 216 16.92 -13.50 -23.04
C GLY A 216 15.43 -13.55 -22.74
N PHE A 217 14.69 -12.43 -22.79
CA PHE A 217 13.24 -12.42 -22.63
C PHE A 217 12.55 -11.31 -23.43
N ASP A 218 11.32 -11.60 -23.85
CA ASP A 218 10.40 -10.65 -24.49
C ASP A 218 8.97 -11.08 -24.13
N THR A 219 8.16 -10.16 -23.61
CA THR A 219 6.76 -10.44 -23.31
C THR A 219 5.84 -10.16 -24.49
N ALA A 220 6.29 -9.49 -25.55
CA ALA A 220 5.45 -9.13 -26.68
C ALA A 220 4.77 -10.36 -27.30
N GLY A 221 3.45 -10.28 -27.47
CA GLY A 221 2.63 -11.38 -28.01
C GLY A 221 2.25 -12.48 -27.02
N LEU A 222 2.78 -12.47 -25.79
CA LEU A 222 2.35 -13.40 -24.74
C LEU A 222 1.01 -12.97 -24.11
N ALA A 223 0.23 -13.96 -23.68
CA ALA A 223 -1.08 -13.79 -23.06
C ALA A 223 -0.96 -13.12 -21.68
N ARG A 224 -1.93 -12.25 -21.35
CA ARG A 224 -1.95 -11.42 -20.11
C ARG A 224 -2.88 -11.99 -19.03
N ASP A 225 -3.75 -12.92 -19.39
CA ASP A 225 -4.71 -13.51 -18.46
C ASP A 225 -4.03 -14.42 -17.44
N ASN A 226 -4.50 -14.30 -16.18
CA ASN A 226 -4.17 -15.22 -15.10
C ASN A 226 -5.30 -16.25 -14.96
N SER A 227 -5.00 -17.34 -14.25
CA SER A 227 -6.06 -18.26 -13.80
C SER A 227 -7.00 -17.57 -12.83
N GLU A 228 -8.30 -17.76 -13.01
CA GLU A 228 -9.31 -17.32 -12.05
C GLU A 228 -9.38 -18.25 -10.82
N ASP A 229 -9.45 -17.67 -9.62
CA ASP A 229 -9.81 -18.34 -8.36
C ASP A 229 -11.04 -17.64 -7.77
N PRO A 230 -12.27 -18.05 -8.18
CA PRO A 230 -13.49 -17.39 -7.74
C PRO A 230 -13.62 -17.33 -6.22
N PHE A 231 -14.14 -16.20 -5.72
CA PHE A 231 -14.43 -16.02 -4.30
C PHE A 231 -15.29 -17.17 -3.74
N ARG A 232 -14.82 -17.75 -2.64
CA ARG A 232 -15.47 -18.78 -1.86
C ARG A 232 -15.98 -18.19 -0.56
N ARG A 233 -17.26 -18.42 -0.28
CA ARG A 233 -17.87 -18.00 0.98
C ARG A 233 -17.29 -18.79 2.14
N ALA A 234 -17.07 -18.11 3.27
CA ALA A 234 -16.68 -18.77 4.49
C ALA A 234 -17.81 -19.69 5.00
N GLU A 235 -17.49 -20.96 5.24
CA GLU A 235 -18.46 -21.94 5.78
C GLU A 235 -18.61 -21.79 7.30
N THR A 236 -17.54 -21.37 7.96
CA THR A 236 -17.45 -21.24 9.42
C THR A 236 -17.82 -19.84 9.88
N VAL A 237 -18.58 -19.75 10.97
CA VAL A 237 -18.79 -18.49 11.69
C VAL A 237 -17.62 -18.30 12.66
N PRO A 238 -16.82 -17.23 12.54
CA PRO A 238 -15.72 -16.98 13.47
C PRO A 238 -16.24 -16.51 14.83
N PRO A 239 -15.40 -16.52 15.89
CA PRO A 239 -15.72 -15.78 17.11
C PRO A 239 -15.92 -14.30 16.80
N ARG A 240 -16.61 -13.54 17.66
CA ARG A 240 -16.93 -12.12 17.40
C ARG A 240 -15.67 -11.23 17.34
N GLY A 241 -14.60 -11.61 18.02
CA GLY A 241 -13.36 -10.87 18.09
C GLY A 241 -12.28 -11.63 18.84
N ASP A 242 -11.14 -10.99 19.05
CA ASP A 242 -9.98 -11.53 19.75
C ASP A 242 -9.92 -11.16 21.25
N HIS A 243 -10.91 -10.42 21.75
CA HIS A 243 -11.02 -10.01 23.16
C HIS A 243 -12.39 -10.36 23.73
N GLU A 244 -12.41 -10.86 24.97
CA GLU A 244 -13.63 -11.01 25.76
C GLU A 244 -14.09 -9.67 26.36
N PRO A 245 -15.39 -9.52 26.71
CA PRO A 245 -15.90 -8.31 27.34
C PRO A 245 -15.08 -7.88 28.56
N GLY A 246 -14.55 -6.65 28.50
CA GLY A 246 -13.74 -6.05 29.56
C GLY A 246 -12.24 -6.27 29.45
N GLU A 247 -11.75 -7.16 28.58
CA GLU A 247 -10.30 -7.34 28.40
C GLU A 247 -9.62 -6.11 27.80
N TYR A 248 -10.24 -5.49 26.80
CA TYR A 248 -9.74 -4.24 26.22
C TYR A 248 -9.66 -3.11 27.27
N ALA A 249 -10.64 -3.02 28.18
CA ALA A 249 -10.61 -2.04 29.27
C ALA A 249 -9.44 -2.29 30.24
N LYS A 250 -9.17 -3.56 30.56
CA LYS A 250 -8.00 -3.94 31.38
C LYS A 250 -6.69 -3.61 30.68
N LEU A 251 -6.62 -3.78 29.35
CA LEU A 251 -5.46 -3.38 28.54
C LEU A 251 -5.21 -1.87 28.62
N VAL A 252 -6.27 -1.06 28.56
CA VAL A 252 -6.19 0.39 28.75
C VAL A 252 -5.72 0.77 30.15
N GLU A 253 -6.23 0.10 31.21
CA GLU A 253 -5.76 0.36 32.58
C GLU A 253 -4.28 0.02 32.76
N LYS A 254 -3.81 -1.08 32.16
CA LYS A 254 -2.39 -1.45 32.13
C LYS A 254 -1.54 -0.37 31.42
N ALA A 255 -2.02 0.17 30.30
CA ALA A 255 -1.33 1.26 29.61
C ALA A 255 -1.24 2.52 30.50
N LYS A 256 -2.29 2.84 31.27
CA LYS A 256 -2.28 3.95 32.24
C LYS A 256 -1.22 3.76 33.34
N ASP A 257 -1.01 2.53 33.80
CA ASP A 257 0.07 2.25 34.76
C ASP A 257 1.46 2.49 34.16
N SER A 258 1.66 2.15 32.89
CA SER A 258 2.87 2.50 32.14
C SER A 258 3.04 4.01 31.97
N PHE A 259 1.97 4.75 31.68
CA PHE A 259 2.01 6.22 31.61
C PHE A 259 2.42 6.86 32.96
N ARG A 260 1.87 6.38 34.08
CA ARG A 260 2.21 6.88 35.43
C ARG A 260 3.68 6.67 35.77
N ARG A 261 4.29 5.60 35.25
CA ARG A 261 5.71 5.28 35.43
C ARG A 261 6.63 6.03 34.47
N GLY A 262 6.06 6.65 33.42
CA GLY A 262 6.83 7.30 32.35
C GLY A 262 7.40 6.35 31.30
N ASP A 263 6.89 5.11 31.21
CA ASP A 263 7.31 4.14 30.19
C ASP A 263 6.81 4.53 28.79
N LEU A 264 5.63 5.14 28.73
CA LEU A 264 4.91 5.48 27.51
C LEU A 264 4.40 6.92 27.63
N PHE A 265 4.28 7.59 26.49
CA PHE A 265 3.59 8.88 26.37
C PHE A 265 2.25 8.72 25.64
N GLU A 266 2.22 7.82 24.66
CA GLU A 266 1.04 7.45 23.89
C GLU A 266 1.14 5.97 23.49
N VAL A 267 0.00 5.29 23.40
CA VAL A 267 -0.11 3.95 22.81
C VAL A 267 -1.49 3.76 22.20
N VAL A 268 -1.53 3.12 21.03
CA VAL A 268 -2.77 2.80 20.31
C VAL A 268 -3.00 1.29 20.37
N PRO A 269 -3.68 0.76 21.40
CA PRO A 269 -4.02 -0.65 21.45
C PRO A 269 -5.05 -0.98 20.36
N GLY A 270 -4.93 -2.15 19.75
CA GLY A 270 -5.86 -2.68 18.77
C GLY A 270 -6.65 -3.88 19.30
N GLN A 271 -7.82 -4.12 18.71
CA GLN A 271 -8.58 -5.37 18.84
C GLN A 271 -9.17 -5.70 17.47
N MET A 272 -9.36 -6.99 17.21
CA MET A 272 -9.96 -7.49 15.99
C MET A 272 -11.41 -7.89 16.22
N PHE A 273 -12.26 -7.59 15.24
CA PHE A 273 -13.61 -8.11 15.15
C PHE A 273 -13.70 -9.00 13.93
N PHE A 274 -14.42 -10.10 14.05
CA PHE A 274 -14.61 -11.03 12.96
C PHE A 274 -16.09 -11.25 12.70
N GLU A 275 -16.42 -11.41 11.43
CA GLU A 275 -17.76 -11.72 10.97
C GLU A 275 -17.67 -12.61 9.75
N ARG A 276 -18.67 -13.46 9.56
CA ARG A 276 -18.74 -14.33 8.38
C ARG A 276 -19.06 -13.49 7.15
N VAL A 277 -18.24 -13.60 6.12
CA VAL A 277 -18.45 -12.88 4.85
C VAL A 277 -19.44 -13.65 3.97
N GLU A 278 -20.61 -13.06 3.70
CA GLU A 278 -21.67 -13.66 2.88
C GLU A 278 -21.78 -13.05 1.46
N SER A 279 -21.40 -11.79 1.31
CA SER A 279 -21.43 -11.05 0.05
C SER A 279 -20.09 -11.16 -0.68
N LYS A 280 -20.08 -10.95 -1.99
CA LYS A 280 -18.82 -10.85 -2.74
C LYS A 280 -17.97 -9.68 -2.24
N PRO A 281 -16.63 -9.79 -2.25
CA PRO A 281 -15.72 -8.69 -1.92
C PRO A 281 -16.02 -7.39 -2.68
N SER A 282 -16.34 -7.48 -3.98
CA SER A 282 -16.73 -6.35 -4.82
C SER A 282 -17.97 -5.59 -4.31
N GLU A 283 -18.97 -6.31 -3.78
CA GLU A 283 -20.16 -5.71 -3.19
C GLU A 283 -19.83 -4.98 -1.89
N ILE A 284 -18.96 -5.56 -1.06
CA ILE A 284 -18.51 -4.96 0.21
C ILE A 284 -17.77 -3.65 -0.09
N SER A 285 -16.84 -3.68 -1.06
CA SER A 285 -16.10 -2.50 -1.51
C SER A 285 -17.04 -1.37 -1.95
N ARG A 286 -18.04 -1.68 -2.79
CA ARG A 286 -19.03 -0.68 -3.24
C ARG A 286 -19.88 -0.12 -2.10
N ARG A 287 -20.35 -0.98 -1.19
CA ARG A 287 -21.10 -0.55 -0.01
C ARG A 287 -20.25 0.36 0.88
N LEU A 288 -18.99 0.00 1.12
CA LEU A 288 -18.06 0.82 1.91
C LEU A 288 -17.80 2.17 1.25
N LYS A 289 -17.48 2.21 -0.06
CA LYS A 289 -17.26 3.45 -0.83
C LYS A 289 -18.49 4.37 -0.80
N LYS A 290 -19.70 3.82 -0.89
CA LYS A 290 -20.95 4.58 -0.80
C LYS A 290 -21.21 5.13 0.60
N ILE A 291 -20.94 4.32 1.63
CA ILE A 291 -21.19 4.71 3.01
C ILE A 291 -20.12 5.69 3.48
N ASN A 292 -18.84 5.43 3.27
CA ASN A 292 -17.72 6.20 3.80
C ASN A 292 -16.73 6.63 2.69
N PRO A 293 -17.06 7.67 1.91
CA PRO A 293 -16.13 8.21 0.91
C PRO A 293 -14.86 8.74 1.60
N SER A 294 -13.70 8.40 1.04
CA SER A 294 -12.40 8.62 1.65
C SER A 294 -11.35 9.04 0.60
N PRO A 295 -10.29 9.77 1.00
CA PRO A 295 -9.16 10.07 0.13
C PRO A 295 -8.39 8.84 -0.31
N TYR A 296 -8.39 7.77 0.49
CA TYR A 296 -7.69 6.52 0.18
C TYR A 296 -8.62 5.31 0.34
N SER A 297 -9.38 4.99 -0.70
CA SER A 297 -10.10 3.73 -0.80
C SER A 297 -9.26 2.69 -1.53
N PHE A 298 -9.28 1.45 -1.08
CA PHE A 298 -8.57 0.36 -1.71
C PHE A 298 -9.39 -0.93 -1.69
N PHE A 299 -9.27 -1.70 -2.75
CA PHE A 299 -9.74 -3.07 -2.85
C PHE A 299 -8.67 -3.91 -3.54
N ILE A 300 -8.09 -4.86 -2.83
CA ILE A 300 -6.97 -5.67 -3.29
C ILE A 300 -7.35 -7.13 -3.14
N ASN A 301 -7.28 -7.90 -4.22
CA ASN A 301 -7.27 -9.36 -4.16
C ASN A 301 -5.81 -9.79 -4.00
N LEU A 302 -5.44 -10.25 -2.81
CA LEU A 302 -4.08 -10.65 -2.44
C LEU A 302 -3.77 -12.10 -2.87
N GLY A 303 -4.71 -12.79 -3.51
CA GLY A 303 -4.64 -14.23 -3.78
C GLY A 303 -4.96 -15.07 -2.55
N ASP A 304 -5.13 -16.37 -2.77
CA ASP A 304 -5.35 -17.39 -1.73
C ASP A 304 -6.61 -17.13 -0.88
N GLN A 305 -7.66 -16.60 -1.52
CA GLN A 305 -8.91 -16.15 -0.89
C GLN A 305 -8.75 -15.03 0.15
N GLU A 306 -7.63 -14.31 0.12
CA GLU A 306 -7.40 -13.14 0.95
C GLU A 306 -7.69 -11.85 0.18
N PHE A 307 -8.55 -10.99 0.75
CA PHE A 307 -8.97 -9.73 0.16
C PHE A 307 -8.81 -8.61 1.19
N LEU A 308 -8.24 -7.49 0.76
CA LEU A 308 -8.09 -6.29 1.57
C LEU A 308 -9.00 -5.19 1.02
N ILE A 309 -9.96 -4.74 1.82
CA ILE A 309 -10.92 -3.69 1.47
C ILE A 309 -10.87 -2.60 2.54
N GLY A 310 -10.73 -1.34 2.14
CA GLY A 310 -10.67 -0.25 3.10
C GLY A 310 -10.95 1.12 2.52
N ALA A 311 -11.16 2.06 3.44
CA ALA A 311 -11.41 3.47 3.18
C ALA A 311 -10.68 4.28 4.28
N SER A 312 -9.39 4.53 4.06
CA SER A 312 -8.52 5.24 4.99
C SER A 312 -8.68 6.76 4.83
N PRO A 313 -8.87 7.51 5.93
CA PRO A 313 -8.88 8.97 5.91
C PRO A 313 -7.47 9.56 5.88
N GLU A 314 -6.46 8.77 6.22
CA GLU A 314 -5.10 9.22 6.55
C GLU A 314 -4.06 8.68 5.57
N MET A 315 -3.12 9.55 5.21
CA MET A 315 -1.96 9.24 4.37
C MET A 315 -0.78 8.82 5.25
N PHE A 316 -0.31 7.58 5.10
CA PHE A 316 0.89 7.14 5.81
C PHE A 316 2.14 7.91 5.33
N VAL A 317 2.46 7.83 4.04
CA VAL A 317 3.55 8.59 3.42
C VAL A 317 3.28 8.76 1.93
N ARG A 318 3.65 9.93 1.38
CA ARG A 318 3.73 10.16 -0.07
C ARG A 318 5.11 10.66 -0.43
N VAL A 319 5.66 10.10 -1.51
CA VAL A 319 6.94 10.49 -2.08
C VAL A 319 6.71 10.91 -3.53
N ASN A 320 7.07 12.16 -3.85
CA ASN A 320 7.05 12.68 -5.22
C ASN A 320 8.41 13.31 -5.53
N GLY A 321 9.18 12.66 -6.40
CA GLY A 321 10.56 13.02 -6.67
C GLY A 321 11.39 13.04 -5.38
N ARG A 322 11.80 14.23 -4.94
CA ARG A 322 12.56 14.44 -3.71
C ARG A 322 11.72 14.91 -2.51
N ARG A 323 10.41 15.09 -2.69
CA ARG A 323 9.49 15.54 -1.63
C ARG A 323 8.88 14.34 -0.93
N VAL A 324 9.06 14.26 0.39
CA VAL A 324 8.42 13.28 1.29
C VAL A 324 7.45 14.03 2.19
N GLU A 325 6.21 13.56 2.29
CA GLU A 325 5.20 14.17 3.14
C GLU A 325 4.29 13.13 3.79
N THR A 326 3.74 13.51 4.94
CA THR A 326 2.69 12.78 5.65
C THR A 326 1.68 13.79 6.18
N CYS A 327 0.57 13.30 6.68
CA CYS A 327 -0.49 14.11 7.25
C CYS A 327 -1.06 13.37 8.47
N PRO A 328 -0.45 13.52 9.66
CA PRO A 328 -0.92 12.82 10.84
C PRO A 328 -2.29 13.36 11.23
N ILE A 329 -3.21 12.47 11.57
CA ILE A 329 -4.52 12.83 12.05
C ILE A 329 -4.59 12.54 13.54
N SER A 330 -4.95 13.55 14.34
CA SER A 330 -5.26 13.35 15.76
C SER A 330 -6.38 14.29 16.17
N GLY A 331 -7.35 13.77 16.91
CA GLY A 331 -8.61 14.44 17.20
C GLY A 331 -9.65 14.18 16.11
N THR A 332 -10.73 13.49 16.49
CA THR A 332 -11.86 13.15 15.61
C THR A 332 -13.16 13.46 16.31
N ILE A 333 -14.06 14.18 15.64
CA ILE A 333 -15.39 14.46 16.18
C ILE A 333 -16.46 14.22 15.12
N LYS A 334 -17.66 13.78 15.56
CA LYS A 334 -18.78 13.54 14.65
C LYS A 334 -19.29 14.87 14.08
N ARG A 335 -19.67 14.86 12.80
CA ARG A 335 -20.44 15.95 12.18
C ARG A 335 -21.74 16.21 12.95
N GLY A 336 -22.12 17.48 13.05
CA GLY A 336 -23.42 17.92 13.51
C GLY A 336 -24.54 17.59 12.51
N GLU A 337 -25.78 17.80 12.93
CA GLU A 337 -26.95 17.63 12.05
C GLU A 337 -27.09 18.78 11.04
N ASP A 338 -26.48 19.93 11.35
CA ASP A 338 -26.45 21.12 10.51
C ASP A 338 -25.12 21.90 10.66
N ALA A 339 -25.01 23.02 9.95
CA ALA A 339 -23.80 23.86 9.95
C ALA A 339 -23.50 24.54 11.30
N ILE A 340 -24.53 24.80 12.12
CA ILE A 340 -24.35 25.42 13.44
C ILE A 340 -23.76 24.38 14.39
N ALA A 341 -24.36 23.18 14.43
CA ALA A 341 -23.85 22.06 15.20
C ALA A 341 -22.44 21.66 14.74
N ASP A 342 -22.15 21.66 13.44
CA ASP A 342 -20.77 21.46 12.94
C ASP A 342 -19.79 22.49 13.51
N SER A 343 -20.16 23.78 13.52
CA SER A 343 -19.34 24.85 14.09
C SER A 343 -19.07 24.63 15.58
N GLU A 344 -20.07 24.20 16.35
CA GLU A 344 -19.92 23.87 17.76
C GLU A 344 -18.98 22.66 17.99
N GLN A 345 -19.10 21.62 17.17
CA GLN A 345 -18.20 20.46 17.24
C GLN A 345 -16.77 20.85 16.87
N ILE A 346 -16.58 21.69 15.85
CA ILE A 346 -15.26 22.23 15.47
C ILE A 346 -14.66 23.03 16.63
N LEU A 347 -15.43 23.93 17.24
CA LEU A 347 -14.96 24.70 18.40
C LEU A 347 -14.60 23.80 19.57
N LYS A 348 -15.38 22.74 19.82
CA LYS A 348 -15.07 21.76 20.87
C LYS A 348 -13.75 21.03 20.61
N LEU A 349 -13.53 20.57 19.36
CA LEU A 349 -12.29 19.92 18.95
C LEU A 349 -11.09 20.88 19.04
N LEU A 350 -11.24 22.12 18.57
CA LEU A 350 -10.20 23.15 18.63
C LEU A 350 -9.90 23.65 20.06
N ASN A 351 -10.80 23.49 21.01
CA ASN A 351 -10.57 23.84 22.41
C ASN A 351 -10.11 22.65 23.28
N SER A 352 -10.00 21.44 22.70
CA SER A 352 -9.53 20.25 23.39
C SER A 352 -8.01 20.30 23.59
N LYS A 353 -7.58 20.62 24.82
CA LYS A 353 -6.15 20.58 25.20
C LYS A 353 -5.52 19.20 25.04
N LYS A 354 -6.33 18.15 25.21
CA LYS A 354 -5.91 16.75 25.02
C LYS A 354 -5.54 16.51 23.56
N ASP A 355 -6.48 16.78 22.65
CA ASP A 355 -6.28 16.51 21.22
C ASP A 355 -5.18 17.42 20.63
N GLU A 356 -5.05 18.66 21.14
CA GLU A 356 -3.92 19.53 20.80
C GLU A 356 -2.56 18.94 21.21
N SER A 357 -2.47 18.36 22.41
CA SER A 357 -1.24 17.75 22.90
C SER A 357 -0.90 16.47 22.12
N GLU A 358 -1.89 15.63 21.83
CA GLU A 358 -1.73 14.40 21.04
C GLU A 358 -1.26 14.72 19.63
N LEU A 359 -1.91 15.66 18.92
CA LEU A 359 -1.48 16.05 17.57
C LEU A 359 -0.05 16.62 17.55
N THR A 360 0.33 17.35 18.60
CA THR A 360 1.70 17.89 18.70
C THR A 360 2.71 16.77 18.85
N MET A 361 2.42 15.74 19.65
CA MET A 361 3.27 14.56 19.79
C MET A 361 3.37 13.79 18.47
N CYS A 362 2.26 13.53 17.78
CA CYS A 362 2.28 12.85 16.46
C CYS A 362 3.11 13.64 15.44
N SER A 363 2.92 14.96 15.37
CA SER A 363 3.69 15.83 14.48
C SER A 363 5.19 15.79 14.77
N ASP A 364 5.57 15.67 16.04
CA ASP A 364 6.97 15.58 16.47
C ASP A 364 7.60 14.22 16.13
N VAL A 365 6.87 13.12 16.29
CA VAL A 365 7.28 11.78 15.82
C VAL A 365 7.51 11.81 14.31
N ASP A 366 6.55 12.36 13.56
CA ASP A 366 6.63 12.46 12.11
C ASP A 366 7.79 13.32 11.61
N ARG A 367 8.09 14.41 12.33
CA ARG A 367 9.25 15.26 12.06
C ARG A 367 10.53 14.49 12.32
N ASN A 368 10.60 13.72 13.41
CA ASN A 368 11.75 12.89 13.74
C ASN A 368 11.98 11.83 12.66
N ASP A 369 10.94 11.12 12.25
CA ASP A 369 11.03 10.08 11.21
C ASP A 369 11.52 10.63 9.88
N LYS A 370 11.00 11.79 9.45
CA LYS A 370 11.47 12.46 8.22
C LYS A 370 12.89 12.98 8.35
N SER A 371 13.29 13.45 9.52
CA SER A 371 14.66 13.94 9.75
C SER A 371 15.71 12.85 9.58
N ARG A 372 15.33 11.57 9.68
CA ARG A 372 16.22 10.42 9.44
C ARG A 372 16.49 10.15 7.96
N VAL A 373 15.61 10.59 7.07
CA VAL A 373 15.65 10.26 5.63
C VAL A 373 15.71 11.47 4.70
N CYS A 374 15.47 12.68 5.22
CA CYS A 374 15.51 13.94 4.47
C CYS A 374 16.77 14.76 4.78
N GLU A 375 17.10 15.70 3.91
CA GLU A 375 18.25 16.59 4.10
C GLU A 375 18.07 17.45 5.38
N PRO A 376 19.11 17.59 6.23
CA PRO A 376 19.03 18.41 7.43
C PRO A 376 18.52 19.83 7.14
N GLY A 377 17.56 20.30 7.94
CA GLY A 377 16.95 21.62 7.77
C GLY A 377 15.86 21.72 6.69
N SER A 378 15.60 20.66 5.91
CA SER A 378 14.53 20.66 4.89
C SER A 378 13.14 20.31 5.44
N VAL A 379 13.08 19.62 6.58
CA VAL A 379 11.82 19.18 7.22
C VAL A 379 11.11 20.37 7.85
N ARG A 380 9.86 20.61 7.43
CA ARG A 380 9.03 21.72 7.90
C ARG A 380 7.58 21.30 8.05
N VAL A 381 6.90 21.86 9.05
CA VAL A 381 5.45 21.73 9.23
C VAL A 381 4.77 22.79 8.36
N ILE A 382 4.01 22.36 7.35
CA ILE A 382 3.36 23.25 6.37
C ILE A 382 1.96 23.72 6.80
N GLY A 383 1.33 22.98 7.70
CA GLY A 383 0.02 23.27 8.28
C GLY A 383 -0.06 22.60 9.65
N ARG A 384 -0.80 23.20 10.58
CA ARG A 384 -0.97 22.68 11.93
C ARG A 384 -2.39 22.94 12.38
N ARG A 385 -3.06 21.90 12.92
CA ARG A 385 -4.43 21.98 13.45
C ARG A 385 -5.41 22.49 12.39
N GLN A 386 -5.23 22.07 11.14
CA GLN A 386 -6.18 22.36 10.10
C GLN A 386 -7.42 21.48 10.28
N ILE A 387 -8.60 22.02 9.98
CA ILE A 387 -9.84 21.25 10.04
C ILE A 387 -10.09 20.63 8.68
N GLU A 388 -10.24 19.30 8.66
CA GLU A 388 -10.71 18.56 7.50
C GLU A 388 -12.08 17.97 7.78
N MET A 389 -13.06 18.32 6.94
CA MET A 389 -14.45 17.88 7.07
C MET A 389 -14.72 16.74 6.10
N TYR A 390 -15.01 15.57 6.65
CA TYR A 390 -15.43 14.40 5.90
C TYR A 390 -16.95 14.25 5.97
N SER A 391 -17.49 13.25 5.28
CA SER A 391 -18.94 13.03 5.18
C SER A 391 -19.63 12.86 6.54
N ARG A 392 -18.96 12.24 7.52
CA ARG A 392 -19.50 11.97 8.87
C ARG A 392 -18.65 12.47 10.02
N LEU A 393 -17.39 12.78 9.77
CA LEU A 393 -16.40 13.11 10.77
C LEU A 393 -15.71 14.44 10.43
N ILE A 394 -15.17 15.07 11.46
CA ILE A 394 -14.29 16.23 11.38
C ILE A 394 -12.99 15.83 12.06
N HIS A 395 -11.87 16.06 11.38
CA HIS A 395 -10.54 15.73 11.85
C HIS A 395 -9.69 16.98 12.01
N THR A 396 -8.80 16.97 13.00
CA THR A 396 -7.68 17.90 13.07
C THR A 396 -6.43 17.24 12.48
N VAL A 397 -5.82 17.93 11.52
CA VAL A 397 -4.66 17.48 10.74
C VAL A 397 -3.49 18.43 10.78
#